data_AF-A7T5S2-F1
#
_entry.id   AF-A7T5S2-F1
#
_cell.length_a   1.000
_cell.length_b   1.000
_cell.length_c   1.000
_cell.angle_alpha   90.00
_cell.angle_beta   90.00
_cell.angle_gamma   90.00
#
_symmetry.space_group_name_H-M   'P 1'
#
loop_
_entity.id
_entity.type
_entity.pdbx_description
1 polymer ?
#
loop_
_entity_poly.entity_id
_entity_poly.type
_entity_poly.pdbx_seq_one_letter_code
_entity_poly.pdbx_strand_id
1 'polypeptide(L)' 'IPTSCVAKHYCTAHAPGWMTSPHPSVADGVVTRTVCYNWDNGCCHWSNNIRVRNCGEFYVYELSAPPNCYLRYC' A
#
# COMPACT_ATOMS: atom_id res chain seq x y z
N ILE A 1 -4.79 -4.41 0.33
CA ILE A 1 -3.37 -4.00 0.35
C ILE A 1 -2.64 -4.74 1.47
N PRO A 2 -1.58 -5.51 1.18
CA PRO A 2 -0.79 -6.22 2.18
C PRO A 2 -0.03 -5.26 3.09
N THR A 3 0.27 -5.70 4.30
CA THR A 3 1.02 -4.95 5.31
C THR A 3 2.45 -5.48 5.49
N SER A 4 2.92 -6.27 4.53
CA SER A 4 4.26 -6.82 4.46
C SER A 4 4.77 -6.75 3.01
N CYS A 5 6.10 -6.71 2.87
CA CYS A 5 6.74 -6.59 1.57
C CYS A 5 6.36 -7.74 0.63
N VAL A 6 5.79 -7.39 -0.52
CA VAL A 6 5.42 -8.34 -1.57
C VAL A 6 6.58 -8.50 -2.54
N ALA A 7 6.88 -9.73 -2.95
CA ALA A 7 7.94 -10.01 -3.92
C ALA A 7 7.66 -9.35 -5.29
N LYS A 8 8.72 -8.91 -5.98
CA LYS A 8 8.63 -8.35 -7.34
C LYS A 8 7.86 -9.28 -8.29
N HIS A 9 7.16 -8.71 -9.28
CA HIS A 9 6.36 -9.44 -10.28
C HIS A 9 5.10 -10.17 -9.76
N TYR A 10 4.65 -9.89 -8.53
CA TYR A 10 3.36 -10.34 -8.00
C TYR A 10 2.27 -9.29 -8.19
N CYS A 11 1.01 -9.70 -7.98
CA CYS A 11 -0.17 -8.82 -8.07
C CYS A 11 -0.29 -8.09 -9.43
N THR A 12 0.23 -8.73 -10.49
CA THR A 12 0.25 -8.17 -11.85
C THR A 12 0.94 -6.80 -11.90
N ALA A 13 2.06 -6.67 -11.18
CA ALA A 13 2.86 -5.46 -11.07
C ALA A 13 4.35 -5.80 -11.14
N HIS A 14 5.16 -4.98 -11.82
CA HIS A 14 6.61 -5.14 -11.76
C HIS A 14 7.13 -4.83 -10.36
N ALA A 15 6.73 -3.69 -9.80
CA ALA A 15 7.00 -3.28 -8.43
C ALA A 15 5.69 -3.19 -7.62
N PRO A 16 5.30 -4.26 -6.90
CA PRO A 16 4.08 -4.26 -6.11
C PRO A 16 4.21 -3.38 -4.86
N GLY A 17 3.13 -2.65 -4.57
CA GLY A 17 2.96 -1.80 -3.41
C GLY A 17 2.43 -2.57 -2.20
N TRP A 18 2.90 -2.22 -1.02
CA TRP A 18 2.44 -2.72 0.28
C TRP A 18 2.43 -1.60 1.31
N MET A 19 1.54 -1.66 2.31
CA MET A 19 1.49 -0.66 3.38
C MET A 19 2.56 -0.94 4.44
N THR A 20 3.30 0.09 4.83
CA THR A 20 4.37 0.00 5.86
C THR A 20 3.84 -0.10 7.29
N SER A 21 2.53 0.07 7.48
CA SER A 21 1.91 0.01 8.80
C SER A 21 0.61 -0.79 8.74
N PRO A 22 0.17 -1.37 9.86
CA PRO A 22 -1.06 -2.15 9.91
C PRO A 22 -2.30 -1.36 9.47
N HIS A 23 -3.32 -2.10 9.06
CA HIS A 23 -4.66 -1.55 8.84
C HIS A 23 -5.20 -0.91 10.13
N PRO A 24 -5.95 0.21 10.02
CA PRO A 24 -6.53 0.87 11.19
C PRO A 24 -7.56 -0.02 11.92
N SER A 25 -7.76 0.27 13.20
CA SER A 25 -8.95 -0.14 13.93
C SER A 25 -10.16 0.71 13.53
N VAL A 26 -11.37 0.31 13.93
CA VAL A 26 -12.58 1.13 13.72
C VAL A 26 -12.50 2.46 14.47
N ALA A 27 -11.90 2.46 15.66
CA ALA A 27 -11.76 3.65 16.50
C ALA A 27 -10.79 4.70 15.93
N ASP A 28 -9.84 4.27 15.09
CA ASP A 28 -8.85 5.17 14.49
C ASP A 28 -9.46 6.10 13.44
N GLY A 29 -10.62 5.76 12.89
CA GLY A 29 -11.27 6.53 11.83
C GLY A 29 -10.48 6.50 10.51
N VAL A 30 -10.35 7.66 9.86
CA VAL A 30 -9.57 7.80 8.62
C VAL A 30 -8.14 8.12 8.97
N VAL A 31 -7.20 7.26 8.56
CA VAL A 31 -5.77 7.45 8.81
C VAL A 31 -4.99 7.49 7.52
N THR A 32 -3.87 8.20 7.54
CA THR A 32 -2.89 8.17 6.46
C THR A 32 -1.95 6.98 6.64
N ARG A 33 -1.67 6.27 5.53
CA ARG A 33 -0.70 5.17 5.48
C ARG A 33 0.25 5.37 4.32
N THR A 34 1.51 5.02 4.53
CA THR A 34 2.51 5.01 3.48
C THR A 34 2.49 3.65 2.79
N VAL A 35 2.42 3.66 1.46
CA VAL A 35 2.64 2.50 0.62
C VAL A 35 4.05 2.57 0.07
N CYS A 36 4.80 1.48 0.25
CA CYS A 36 6.12 1.28 -0.32
C CYS A 36 6.04 0.30 -1.48
N TYR A 37 6.87 0.49 -2.51
CA TYR A 37 6.94 -0.40 -3.67
C TYR A 37 8.27 -1.16 -3.68
N ASN A 38 8.19 -2.49 -3.81
CA ASN A 38 9.37 -3.36 -3.83
C ASN A 38 10.03 -3.32 -5.21
N TRP A 39 11.27 -2.86 -5.28
CA TRP A 39 12.08 -2.83 -6.49
C TRP A 39 13.58 -2.90 -6.19
N ASP A 40 14.38 -3.28 -7.19
CA ASP A 40 15.82 -3.54 -7.07
C ASP A 40 16.16 -4.44 -5.85
N ASN A 41 16.90 -3.90 -4.89
CA ASN A 41 17.38 -4.59 -3.69
C ASN A 41 16.62 -4.19 -2.42
N GLY A 42 15.47 -3.50 -2.54
CA GLY A 42 14.77 -2.94 -1.38
C GLY A 42 13.25 -3.05 -1.46
N CYS A 43 12.62 -3.26 -0.30
CA CYS A 43 11.17 -3.30 -0.16
C CYS A 43 10.48 -1.93 -0.30
N CYS A 44 11.23 -0.84 -0.36
CA CYS A 44 10.69 0.52 -0.48
C CYS A 44 11.57 1.39 -1.36
N HIS A 45 11.56 1.14 -2.67
CA HIS A 45 12.27 1.98 -3.63
C HIS A 45 11.49 3.26 -3.93
N TRP A 46 10.17 3.14 -4.10
CA TRP A 46 9.25 4.27 -4.19
C TRP A 46 8.24 4.22 -3.05
N SER A 47 7.63 5.36 -2.77
CA SER A 47 6.50 5.42 -1.84
C SER A 47 5.54 6.55 -2.17
N ASN A 48 4.32 6.40 -1.67
CA ASN A 48 3.33 7.48 -1.62
C ASN A 48 2.37 7.25 -0.45
N ASN A 49 1.63 8.29 -0.10
CA ASN A 49 0.62 8.22 0.95
C ASN A 49 -0.77 7.96 0.38
N ILE A 50 -1.54 7.14 1.09
CA ILE A 50 -2.95 6.88 0.86
C ILE A 50 -3.72 7.16 2.16
N ARG A 51 -5.05 7.27 2.07
CA ARG A 51 -5.91 7.26 3.26
C ARG A 51 -6.69 5.95 3.30
N VAL A 52 -6.85 5.42 4.49
CA VAL A 52 -7.59 4.18 4.73
C VAL A 52 -8.47 4.34 5.95
N ARG A 53 -9.65 3.73 5.89
CA ARG A 53 -10.59 3.64 7.01
C ARG A 53 -11.05 2.20 7.18
N ASN A 54 -11.17 1.78 8.43
CA ASN A 54 -11.83 0.54 8.79
C ASN A 54 -13.33 0.80 9.00
N CYS A 55 -14.19 0.11 8.27
CA CYS A 55 -15.64 0.19 8.37
C CYS A 55 -16.27 -0.97 9.16
N GLY A 56 -15.45 -1.80 9.82
CA GLY A 56 -15.86 -2.98 10.57
C GLY A 56 -15.71 -4.26 9.75
N GLU A 57 -16.53 -4.41 8.71
CA GLU A 57 -16.52 -5.61 7.85
C GLU A 57 -15.53 -5.51 6.68
N PHE A 58 -15.16 -4.29 6.28
CA PHE A 58 -14.28 -4.02 5.16
C PHE A 58 -13.47 -2.74 5.38
N TYR A 59 -12.47 -2.56 4.52
CA TYR A 59 -11.65 -1.37 4.48
C TYR A 59 -11.95 -0.55 3.23
N VAL A 60 -12.01 0.76 3.39
CA VAL A 60 -12.12 1.71 2.27
C VAL A 60 -10.80 2.43 2.12
N TYR A 61 -10.30 2.50 0.88
CA TYR A 61 -9.04 3.13 0.56
C TYR A 61 -9.27 4.29 -0.41
N GLU A 62 -8.74 5.45 -0.06
CA GLU A 62 -8.60 6.60 -0.94
C GLU A 62 -7.17 6.56 -1.50
N LEU A 63 -7.04 5.99 -2.70
CA LEU A 63 -5.75 5.76 -3.34
C LEU A 63 -5.33 7.00 -4.14
N SER A 64 -4.07 7.39 -3.98
CA SER A 64 -3.42 8.34 -4.90
C SER A 64 -2.86 7.60 -6.12
N ALA A 65 -2.62 8.30 -7.22
CA ALA A 65 -1.94 7.71 -8.35
C ALA A 65 -0.51 7.26 -7.94
N PRO A 66 -0.08 6.04 -8.27
CA PRO A 66 1.30 5.62 -8.01
C PRO A 66 2.29 6.58 -8.71
N PRO A 67 3.45 6.87 -8.10
CA PRO A 67 4.39 7.87 -8.62
C PRO A 67 5.15 7.45 -9.89
N ASN A 68 5.02 6.20 -10.36
CA ASN A 68 5.71 5.67 -11.53
C ASN A 68 4.86 4.58 -12.23
N CYS A 69 5.15 4.31 -13.51
CA CYS A 69 4.36 3.43 -14.39
C CYS A 69 4.43 1.94 -14.02
N TYR A 70 5.52 1.51 -13.37
CA TYR A 70 5.75 0.10 -13.01
C TYR A 70 5.09 -0.33 -11.70
N LEU A 71 4.42 0.61 -11.03
CA LEU A 71 3.92 0.49 -9.67
C LEU A 71 2.44 0.15 -9.67
N ARG A 72 2.03 -0.73 -8.76
CA ARG A 72 0.61 -1.03 -8.54
C ARG A 72 0.39 -1.40 -7.08
N TYR A 73 -0.74 -0.98 -6.54
CA TYR A 73 -1.21 -1.50 -5.25
C TYR A 73 -1.55 -2.98 -5.38
N CYS A 74 -0.82 -3.81 -4.63
CA CYS A 74 -1.37 -5.08 -4.17
C CYS A 74 -2.30 -4.76 -2.96
#